data_AF-A0A418CC41-F1
#
_entry.id   AF-A0A418CC41-F1
#
_cell.length_a   1.000
_cell.length_b   1.000
_cell.length_c   1.000
_cell.angle_alpha   90.00
_cell.angle_beta   90.00
_cell.angle_gamma   90.00
#
_symmetry.space_group_name_H-M   'P 1'
#
loop_
_entity.id
_entity.type
_entity.pdbx_description
1 polymer ?
#
loop_
_entity_poly.entity_id
_entity_poly.type
_entity_poly.pdbx_seq_one_letter_code
_entity_poly.pdbx_strand_id
1 'polypeptide(L)'
;GPVWKPLLNGPFTPDRANLAGKGIKEASEANGWPTELSAGLIGSCTNSSYEDLSRCADLTQQAKKAGLQFKVPYYVTPGSEQVRATIARDGILDTFLEAGGTVLANACGPCIGQWNRTDVPYGVKNSIVTSYNRNFAKRADGNPETHAFVTSPELVTVCSIAGTTTFDPETDSLTTPDGKLFKFEAPHGKELPPRGFDAGEDTFQPSPEDGSKLSVKVSPTSDRLALLEPFDEWNGKDFENLPVLIKTKGKCTTDHISMAGPWLKYRGHLDNISNNMLIGAVNAENDETNHVVHQLKGTYDKVPAVARQYKAEGISWVVVGDENYGEGSSREHAALEPRHLGGRAVIVKSFARIHETNLKKQGMLPLTFANPSDYDKISGNDKVSIVGLDKFAPGKPLTLKVTPPSGKTFDVVVNHTFNDEQIEWFKNGSALNLMKKLNA
;
A
#
# COMPACT_ATOMS: atom_id res chain seq x y z
N GLY A 1 -6.22 22.79 28.25
CA GLY A 1 -6.37 22.38 26.84
C GLY A 1 -6.82 20.92 26.80
N PRO A 2 -7.24 20.38 25.64
CA PRO A 2 -7.48 18.94 25.52
C PRO A 2 -6.20 18.18 25.85
N VAL A 3 -6.31 17.15 26.69
CA VAL A 3 -5.21 16.24 27.03
C VAL A 3 -5.20 15.16 25.95
N TRP A 4 -4.20 15.20 25.07
CA TRP A 4 -4.00 14.15 24.07
C TRP A 4 -3.58 12.86 24.78
N LYS A 5 -4.21 11.75 24.41
CA LYS A 5 -3.96 10.42 24.98
C LYS A 5 -3.43 9.47 23.90
N PRO A 6 -2.73 8.38 24.28
CA PRO A 6 -2.28 7.37 23.32
C PRO A 6 -3.44 6.74 22.53
N LEU A 7 -3.22 6.49 21.24
CA LEU A 7 -4.19 5.94 20.29
C LEU A 7 -3.64 4.70 19.57
N LEU A 8 -4.50 3.77 19.19
CA LEU A 8 -4.23 2.72 18.22
C LEU A 8 -5.17 2.86 17.02
N ASN A 9 -4.62 2.99 15.81
CA ASN A 9 -5.42 3.10 14.60
C ASN A 9 -5.46 1.76 13.85
N GLY A 10 -6.64 1.32 13.41
CA GLY A 10 -6.79 0.06 12.66
C GLY A 10 -8.09 -0.69 12.91
N PRO A 11 -8.24 -1.91 12.37
CA PRO A 11 -7.15 -2.79 11.93
C PRO A 11 -6.81 -2.80 10.43
N PHE A 12 -7.65 -2.20 9.56
CA PHE A 12 -7.49 -2.27 8.10
C PHE A 12 -7.39 -0.91 7.41
N THR A 13 -7.34 0.16 8.18
CA THR A 13 -7.25 1.54 7.69
C THR A 13 -6.57 2.43 8.74
N PRO A 14 -5.71 3.38 8.33
CA PRO A 14 -4.91 4.16 9.27
C PRO A 14 -5.70 5.30 9.94
N ASP A 15 -6.95 5.54 9.53
CA ASP A 15 -7.82 6.61 10.02
C ASP A 15 -8.86 6.14 11.05
N ARG A 16 -8.99 4.83 11.30
CA ARG A 16 -9.86 4.29 12.36
C ARG A 16 -9.16 4.37 13.71
N ALA A 17 -9.22 5.53 14.36
CA ALA A 17 -8.58 5.79 15.64
C ALA A 17 -9.37 5.23 16.84
N ASN A 18 -8.65 4.61 17.78
CA ASN A 18 -9.20 4.11 19.04
C ASN A 18 -8.29 4.56 20.19
N LEU A 19 -8.87 4.99 21.32
CA LEU A 19 -8.10 5.25 22.54
C LEU A 19 -7.46 3.96 23.07
N ALA A 20 -6.22 4.04 23.55
CA ALA A 20 -5.58 2.93 24.27
C ALA A 20 -6.43 2.51 25.48
N GLY A 21 -6.27 1.26 25.92
CA GLY A 21 -7.07 0.71 27.01
C GLY A 21 -8.52 0.45 26.62
N LYS A 22 -9.45 1.10 27.33
CA LYS A 22 -10.89 0.85 27.22
C LYS A 22 -11.44 1.06 25.80
N GLY A 23 -10.98 2.08 25.08
CA GLY A 23 -11.51 2.41 23.74
C GLY A 23 -11.26 1.30 22.72
N ILE A 24 -10.01 0.87 22.58
CA ILE A 24 -9.64 -0.24 21.69
C ILE A 24 -10.23 -1.57 22.15
N LYS A 25 -10.41 -1.78 23.46
CA LYS A 25 -11.07 -2.97 24.00
C LYS A 25 -12.52 -3.07 23.54
N GLU A 26 -13.31 -2.02 23.75
CA GLU A 26 -14.71 -1.96 23.33
C GLU A 26 -14.85 -2.10 21.80
N ALA A 27 -13.96 -1.44 21.05
CA ALA A 27 -13.93 -1.58 19.59
C ALA A 27 -13.60 -3.01 19.15
N SER A 28 -12.67 -3.67 19.82
CA SER A 28 -12.29 -5.06 19.52
C SER A 28 -13.44 -6.03 19.82
N GLU A 29 -14.12 -5.87 20.97
CA GLU A 29 -15.29 -6.68 21.34
C GLU A 29 -16.44 -6.49 20.34
N ALA A 30 -16.76 -5.24 19.98
CA ALA A 30 -17.85 -4.93 19.06
C ALA A 30 -17.62 -5.46 17.64
N ASN A 31 -16.36 -5.60 17.22
CA ASN A 31 -16.01 -6.00 15.85
C ASN A 31 -15.35 -7.40 15.77
N GLY A 32 -15.20 -8.11 16.89
CA GLY A 32 -14.57 -9.42 16.94
C GLY A 32 -13.08 -9.44 16.56
N TRP A 33 -12.33 -8.38 16.90
CA TRP A 33 -10.89 -8.32 16.65
C TRP A 33 -10.12 -9.11 17.72
N PRO A 34 -9.10 -9.92 17.37
CA PRO A 34 -8.28 -10.59 18.36
C PRO A 34 -7.58 -9.58 19.27
N THR A 35 -7.67 -9.77 20.58
CA THR A 35 -6.98 -8.89 21.55
C THR A 35 -5.61 -9.44 21.95
N GLU A 36 -5.43 -10.77 21.89
CA GLU A 36 -4.13 -11.41 22.05
C GLU A 36 -3.19 -10.97 20.92
N LEU A 37 -2.03 -10.45 21.33
CA LEU A 37 -1.03 -9.96 20.41
C LEU A 37 -0.19 -11.11 19.89
N SER A 38 0.09 -11.13 18.59
CA SER A 38 0.95 -12.14 17.97
C SER A 38 2.35 -11.63 17.62
N ALA A 39 2.52 -10.31 17.44
CA ALA A 39 3.83 -9.69 17.25
C ALA A 39 3.76 -8.17 17.50
N GLY A 40 4.87 -7.61 17.97
CA GLY A 40 5.10 -6.17 18.07
C GLY A 40 6.25 -5.74 17.16
N LEU A 41 6.07 -4.65 16.41
CA LEU A 41 7.08 -4.18 15.46
C LEU A 41 7.31 -2.67 15.61
N ILE A 42 8.50 -2.27 16.05
CA ILE A 42 8.89 -0.86 16.12
C ILE A 42 9.91 -0.48 15.05
N GLY A 43 10.01 0.83 14.79
CA GLY A 43 10.98 1.37 13.84
C GLY A 43 10.39 1.63 12.46
N SER A 44 11.09 1.18 11.41
CA SER A 44 10.85 1.56 10.01
C SER A 44 11.01 3.07 9.81
N CYS A 45 10.63 3.63 8.67
CA CYS A 45 10.88 5.04 8.37
C CYS A 45 10.11 6.03 9.27
N THR A 46 8.98 5.63 9.85
CA THR A 46 8.12 6.56 10.61
C THR A 46 8.62 6.84 12.03
N ASN A 47 9.06 5.80 12.75
CA ASN A 47 9.31 5.87 14.20
C ASN A 47 10.57 5.09 14.60
N SER A 48 11.69 5.38 13.94
CA SER A 48 12.99 4.76 14.21
C SER A 48 14.09 5.78 14.54
N SER A 49 13.72 6.99 14.97
CA SER A 49 14.72 7.96 15.39
C SER A 49 15.46 7.49 16.64
N TYR A 50 16.58 8.16 16.95
CA TYR A 50 17.29 7.92 18.21
C TYR A 50 16.38 8.18 19.42
N GLU A 51 15.53 9.21 19.34
CA GLU A 51 14.53 9.50 20.38
C GLU A 51 13.55 8.36 20.57
N ASP A 52 12.89 7.93 19.49
CA ASP A 52 11.91 6.82 19.50
C ASP A 52 12.51 5.58 20.18
N LEU A 53 13.69 5.16 19.71
CA LEU A 53 14.34 3.94 20.19
C LEU A 53 14.85 4.09 21.62
N SER A 54 15.28 5.29 22.04
CA SER A 54 15.69 5.54 23.42
C SER A 54 14.53 5.44 24.41
N ARG A 55 13.33 5.94 24.05
CA ARG A 55 12.12 5.83 24.87
C ARG A 55 11.65 4.38 24.99
N CYS A 56 11.69 3.63 23.90
CA CYS A 56 11.39 2.20 23.92
C CYS A 56 12.37 1.42 24.80
N ALA A 57 13.66 1.73 24.72
CA ALA A 57 14.67 1.10 25.56
C ALA A 57 14.45 1.39 27.05
N ASP A 58 14.05 2.61 27.43
CA ASP A 58 13.68 2.93 28.81
C ASP A 58 12.55 2.02 29.33
N LEU A 59 11.45 1.88 28.57
CA LEU A 59 10.35 0.97 28.93
C LEU A 59 10.80 -0.48 29.02
N THR A 60 11.64 -0.94 28.09
CA THR A 60 12.20 -2.29 28.12
C THR A 60 13.07 -2.50 29.38
N GLN A 61 13.85 -1.49 29.80
CA GLN A 61 14.63 -1.56 31.04
C GLN A 61 13.73 -1.56 32.29
N GLN A 62 12.66 -0.77 32.33
CA GLN A 62 11.70 -0.80 33.43
C GLN A 62 11.10 -2.21 33.59
N ALA A 63 10.65 -2.82 32.48
CA ALA A 63 10.12 -4.17 32.48
C ALA A 63 11.16 -5.21 32.90
N LYS A 64 12.39 -5.13 32.37
CA LYS A 64 13.49 -6.04 32.73
C LYS A 64 13.83 -5.96 34.22
N LYS A 65 13.86 -4.77 34.82
CA LYS A 65 14.06 -4.58 36.27
C LYS A 65 12.95 -5.23 37.11
N ALA A 66 11.73 -5.29 36.57
CA ALA A 66 10.59 -5.98 37.17
C ALA A 66 10.55 -7.49 36.86
N GLY A 67 11.55 -8.03 36.15
CA GLY A 67 11.60 -9.44 35.75
C GLY A 67 10.67 -9.80 34.58
N LEU A 68 10.13 -8.81 33.88
CA LEU A 68 9.27 -8.99 32.72
C LEU A 68 10.09 -9.03 31.42
N GLN A 69 9.57 -9.73 30.42
CA GLN A 69 10.13 -9.84 29.07
C GLN A 69 9.00 -9.67 28.03
N PHE A 70 9.35 -9.56 26.74
CA PHE A 70 8.34 -9.58 25.68
C PHE A 70 7.61 -10.92 25.69
N LYS A 71 6.26 -10.87 25.69
CA LYS A 71 5.43 -12.08 25.62
C LYS A 71 5.25 -12.59 24.19
N VAL A 72 5.54 -11.74 23.21
CA VAL A 72 5.36 -11.97 21.78
C VAL A 72 6.67 -11.65 21.05
N PRO A 73 6.88 -12.19 19.84
CA PRO A 73 7.97 -11.73 18.97
C PRO A 73 7.98 -10.21 18.84
N TYR A 74 9.10 -9.59 19.20
CA TYR A 74 9.29 -8.14 19.18
C TYR A 74 10.41 -7.78 18.21
N TYR A 75 10.10 -6.99 17.19
CA TYR A 75 11.01 -6.65 16.11
C TYR A 75 11.38 -5.17 16.14
N VAL A 76 12.66 -4.86 15.99
CA VAL A 76 13.20 -3.50 15.99
C VAL A 76 13.89 -3.22 14.67
N THR A 77 13.43 -2.21 13.93
CA THR A 77 14.00 -1.82 12.62
C THR A 77 14.60 -0.42 12.69
N PRO A 78 15.94 -0.26 12.77
CA PRO A 78 16.57 1.05 12.67
C PRO A 78 16.35 1.68 11.29
N GLY A 79 16.15 2.99 11.23
CA GLY A 79 15.84 3.69 9.98
C GLY A 79 17.04 3.88 9.04
N SER A 80 18.26 3.78 9.57
CA SER A 80 19.50 3.96 8.82
C SER A 80 20.67 3.29 9.52
N GLU A 81 21.79 3.15 8.80
CA GLU A 81 23.05 2.66 9.38
C GLU A 81 23.59 3.60 10.47
N GLN A 82 23.50 4.92 10.25
CA GLN A 82 23.89 5.90 11.25
C GLN A 82 23.10 5.73 12.56
N VAL A 83 21.78 5.55 12.48
CA VAL A 83 20.96 5.31 13.69
C VAL A 83 21.35 3.99 14.34
N ARG A 84 21.46 2.90 13.56
CA ARG A 84 21.84 1.57 14.07
C ARG A 84 23.19 1.61 14.80
N ALA A 85 24.20 2.20 14.19
CA ALA A 85 25.53 2.34 14.78
C ALA A 85 25.48 3.17 16.08
N THR A 86 24.75 4.29 16.06
CA THR A 86 24.60 5.17 17.22
C THR A 86 23.93 4.47 18.41
N ILE A 87 22.79 3.78 18.19
CA ILE A 87 22.06 3.09 19.25
C ILE A 87 22.81 1.84 19.75
N ALA A 88 23.63 1.20 18.90
CA ALA A 88 24.51 0.12 19.31
C ALA A 88 25.61 0.63 20.24
N ARG A 89 26.32 1.70 19.82
CA ARG A 89 27.36 2.37 20.62
C ARG A 89 26.84 2.88 21.97
N ASP A 90 25.58 3.31 22.02
CA ASP A 90 24.94 3.86 23.22
C ASP A 90 24.24 2.79 24.09
N GLY A 91 24.33 1.50 23.74
CA GLY A 91 23.78 0.37 24.51
C GLY A 91 22.25 0.20 24.45
N ILE A 92 21.58 1.00 23.62
CA ILE A 92 20.14 0.92 23.37
C ILE A 92 19.80 -0.39 22.65
N LEU A 93 20.65 -0.81 21.70
CA LEU A 93 20.43 -2.04 20.94
C LEU A 93 20.47 -3.29 21.86
N ASP A 94 21.45 -3.35 22.75
CA ASP A 94 21.63 -4.44 23.71
C ASP A 94 20.43 -4.58 24.63
N THR A 95 19.83 -3.45 25.03
CA THR A 95 18.61 -3.44 25.84
C THR A 95 17.48 -4.25 25.20
N PHE A 96 17.28 -4.12 23.88
CA PHE A 96 16.26 -4.88 23.16
C PHE A 96 16.64 -6.36 23.02
N LEU A 97 17.89 -6.64 22.66
CA LEU A 97 18.38 -8.01 22.45
C LEU A 97 18.29 -8.84 23.74
N GLU A 98 18.72 -8.28 24.87
CA GLU A 98 18.67 -8.93 26.18
C GLU A 98 17.25 -9.18 26.68
N ALA A 99 16.27 -8.41 26.20
CA ALA A 99 14.85 -8.59 26.50
C ALA A 99 14.15 -9.57 25.55
N GLY A 100 14.87 -10.17 24.59
CA GLY A 100 14.34 -11.12 23.61
C GLY A 100 13.85 -10.49 22.30
N GLY A 101 14.15 -9.22 22.07
CA GLY A 101 13.86 -8.54 20.81
C GLY A 101 14.78 -8.99 19.67
N THR A 102 14.26 -8.92 18.45
CA THR A 102 15.03 -9.17 17.22
C THR A 102 15.27 -7.86 16.48
N VAL A 103 16.54 -7.54 16.24
CA VAL A 103 16.92 -6.37 15.43
C VAL A 103 16.92 -6.80 13.96
N LEU A 104 16.11 -6.13 13.15
CA LEU A 104 16.04 -6.33 11.71
C LEU A 104 17.06 -5.45 10.99
N ALA A 105 17.32 -5.78 9.72
CA ALA A 105 18.15 -4.94 8.86
C ALA A 105 17.56 -3.52 8.71
N ASN A 106 18.41 -2.53 8.43
CA ASN A 106 18.05 -1.13 8.22
C ASN A 106 17.30 -0.93 6.89
N ALA A 107 16.08 -1.48 6.80
CA ALA A 107 15.27 -1.53 5.58
C ALA A 107 13.78 -1.53 5.93
N CYS A 108 12.91 -1.30 4.94
CA CYS A 108 11.47 -1.28 5.18
C CYS A 108 10.91 -2.61 5.76
N GLY A 109 11.45 -3.75 5.34
CA GLY A 109 11.10 -5.08 5.86
C GLY A 109 9.57 -5.32 5.97
N PRO A 110 9.06 -5.71 7.15
CA PRO A 110 7.63 -5.97 7.36
C PRO A 110 6.69 -4.81 6.99
N CYS A 111 7.15 -3.56 7.02
CA CYS A 111 6.32 -2.39 6.68
C CYS A 111 5.76 -2.43 5.23
N ILE A 112 6.43 -3.17 4.34
CA ILE A 112 6.05 -3.34 2.92
C ILE A 112 5.70 -4.79 2.56
N GLY A 113 5.56 -5.67 3.56
CA GLY A 113 5.30 -7.09 3.33
C GLY A 113 6.55 -7.91 3.02
N GLN A 114 7.75 -7.36 3.24
CA GLN A 114 9.02 -8.11 3.15
C GLN A 114 9.31 -8.77 4.49
N TRP A 115 8.45 -9.71 4.86
CA TRP A 115 8.54 -10.48 6.09
C TRP A 115 8.16 -11.93 5.80
N ASN A 116 9.10 -12.85 5.98
CA ASN A 116 8.82 -14.27 5.94
C ASN A 116 8.25 -14.70 7.30
N ARG A 117 6.97 -14.41 7.51
CA ARG A 117 6.28 -14.69 8.76
C ARG A 117 5.88 -16.17 8.83
N THR A 118 6.29 -16.86 9.90
CA THR A 118 6.04 -18.31 10.06
C THR A 118 5.33 -18.69 11.37
N ASP A 119 5.13 -17.74 12.29
CA ASP A 119 4.49 -17.95 13.60
C ASP A 119 2.97 -18.09 13.51
N VAL A 120 2.33 -17.54 12.46
CA VAL A 120 0.88 -17.60 12.25
C VAL A 120 0.58 -18.24 10.89
N PRO A 121 -0.23 -19.32 10.83
CA PRO A 121 -0.63 -19.92 9.54
C PRO A 121 -1.46 -18.94 8.69
N TYR A 122 -1.34 -19.05 7.37
CA TYR A 122 -2.11 -18.22 6.44
C TYR A 122 -3.62 -18.38 6.65
N GLY A 123 -4.35 -17.26 6.71
CA GLY A 123 -5.80 -17.24 6.91
C GLY A 123 -6.25 -17.40 8.37
N VAL A 124 -5.31 -17.46 9.32
CA VAL A 124 -5.64 -17.42 10.76
C VAL A 124 -5.77 -15.97 11.21
N LYS A 125 -6.85 -15.67 11.95
CA LYS A 125 -7.07 -14.38 12.60
C LYS A 125 -6.06 -14.16 13.71
N ASN A 126 -5.37 -13.03 13.65
CA ASN A 126 -4.42 -12.60 14.66
C ASN A 126 -4.31 -11.07 14.68
N SER A 127 -3.76 -10.53 15.75
CA SER A 127 -3.47 -9.10 15.85
C SER A 127 -1.97 -8.83 15.94
N ILE A 128 -1.53 -7.75 15.28
CA ILE A 128 -0.18 -7.18 15.42
C ILE A 128 -0.29 -5.70 15.72
N VAL A 129 0.69 -5.16 16.43
CA VAL A 129 0.80 -3.72 16.70
C VAL A 129 2.15 -3.25 16.15
N THR A 130 2.12 -2.15 15.41
CA THR A 130 3.31 -1.63 14.71
C THR A 130 3.45 -0.13 14.90
N SER A 131 4.68 0.37 14.90
CA SER A 131 4.95 1.82 14.83
C SER A 131 5.13 2.30 13.39
N TYR A 132 4.38 1.70 12.47
CA TYR A 132 4.41 2.06 11.05
C TYR A 132 3.29 3.07 10.75
N ASN A 133 3.04 3.33 9.47
CA ASN A 133 2.04 4.31 9.04
C ASN A 133 0.88 3.71 8.22
N ARG A 134 0.93 2.41 7.90
CA ARG A 134 -0.07 1.73 7.05
C ARG A 134 -0.36 0.34 7.59
N ASN A 135 -1.65 0.02 7.60
CA ASN A 135 -2.21 -1.24 8.09
C ASN A 135 -3.31 -1.77 7.16
N PHE A 136 -3.20 -1.56 5.84
CA PHE A 136 -4.13 -2.17 4.90
C PHE A 136 -4.06 -3.71 4.99
N ALA A 137 -5.16 -4.39 4.64
CA ALA A 137 -5.20 -5.85 4.62
C ALA A 137 -4.04 -6.44 3.79
N LYS A 138 -3.47 -7.57 4.25
CA LYS A 138 -2.32 -8.27 3.63
C LYS A 138 -1.01 -7.46 3.56
N ARG A 139 -0.95 -6.24 4.10
CA ARG A 139 0.21 -5.35 3.92
C ARG A 139 1.48 -5.85 4.62
N ALA A 140 1.37 -6.30 5.86
CA ALA A 140 2.52 -6.57 6.71
C ALA A 140 3.17 -7.94 6.44
N ASP A 141 2.34 -8.96 6.18
CA ASP A 141 2.76 -10.36 6.06
C ASP A 141 2.03 -11.14 4.94
N GLY A 142 1.17 -10.47 4.16
CA GLY A 142 0.39 -11.11 3.10
C GLY A 142 -0.89 -11.83 3.58
N ASN A 143 -1.14 -11.93 4.89
CA ASN A 143 -2.32 -12.59 5.44
C ASN A 143 -3.52 -11.62 5.49
N PRO A 144 -4.67 -11.96 4.89
CA PRO A 144 -5.87 -11.10 4.97
C PRO A 144 -6.45 -10.98 6.38
N GLU A 145 -6.28 -12.01 7.22
CA GLU A 145 -6.88 -12.10 8.55
C GLU A 145 -6.03 -11.46 9.64
N THR A 146 -4.88 -10.88 9.28
CA THR A 146 -4.03 -10.14 10.22
C THR A 146 -4.57 -8.73 10.46
N HIS A 147 -4.97 -8.48 11.70
CA HIS A 147 -5.49 -7.22 12.19
C HIS A 147 -4.31 -6.35 12.65
N ALA A 148 -3.91 -5.39 11.83
CA ALA A 148 -2.75 -4.55 12.10
C ALA A 148 -3.15 -3.21 12.70
N PHE A 149 -2.63 -2.90 13.89
CA PHE A 149 -2.81 -1.60 14.52
C PHE A 149 -1.53 -0.77 14.41
N VAL A 150 -1.66 0.50 14.04
CA VAL A 150 -0.54 1.46 14.02
C VAL A 150 -0.65 2.41 15.22
N THR A 151 0.47 2.62 15.91
CA THR A 151 0.56 3.48 17.10
C THR A 151 2.00 3.97 17.30
N SER A 152 2.29 4.64 18.42
CA SER A 152 3.66 5.06 18.77
C SER A 152 4.53 3.86 19.15
N PRO A 153 5.86 3.93 18.95
CA PRO A 153 6.76 2.82 19.26
C PRO A 153 6.77 2.47 20.76
N GLU A 154 6.52 3.45 21.64
CA GLU A 154 6.39 3.24 23.08
C GLU A 154 5.19 2.34 23.40
N LEU A 155 4.02 2.62 22.82
CA LEU A 155 2.83 1.81 23.07
C LEU A 155 2.95 0.41 22.47
N VAL A 156 3.62 0.25 21.31
CA VAL A 156 3.95 -1.09 20.79
C VAL A 156 4.77 -1.88 21.79
N THR A 157 5.78 -1.24 22.41
CA THR A 157 6.69 -1.86 23.38
C THR A 157 5.91 -2.35 24.59
N VAL A 158 5.08 -1.50 25.18
CA VAL A 158 4.24 -1.86 26.32
C VAL A 158 3.25 -2.98 25.97
N CYS A 159 2.53 -2.88 24.85
CA CYS A 159 1.61 -3.92 24.40
C CYS A 159 2.31 -5.27 24.17
N SER A 160 3.56 -5.26 23.71
CA SER A 160 4.35 -6.47 23.47
C SER A 160 4.81 -7.16 24.75
N ILE A 161 5.03 -6.39 25.82
CA ILE A 161 5.32 -6.91 27.17
C ILE A 161 4.02 -7.40 27.83
N ALA A 162 2.92 -6.67 27.64
CA ALA A 162 1.61 -7.06 28.16
C ALA A 162 1.02 -8.30 27.46
N GLY A 163 1.31 -8.47 26.16
CA GLY A 163 0.78 -9.54 25.29
C GLY A 163 -0.62 -9.25 24.73
N THR A 164 -1.06 -7.99 24.74
CA THR A 164 -2.42 -7.61 24.32
C THR A 164 -2.46 -6.25 23.64
N THR A 165 -3.38 -6.08 22.69
CA THR A 165 -3.68 -4.80 22.03
C THR A 165 -4.43 -3.81 22.93
N THR A 166 -4.97 -4.28 24.07
CA THR A 166 -5.89 -3.51 24.91
C THR A 166 -5.27 -2.96 26.19
N PHE A 167 -3.94 -3.01 26.34
CA PHE A 167 -3.27 -2.52 27.54
C PHE A 167 -3.34 -0.99 27.60
N ASP A 168 -3.69 -0.45 28.77
CA ASP A 168 -3.61 0.98 29.05
C ASP A 168 -2.36 1.31 29.89
N PRO A 169 -1.32 1.94 29.32
CA PRO A 169 -0.13 2.30 30.09
C PRO A 169 -0.39 3.32 31.20
N GLU A 170 -1.48 4.10 31.14
CA GLU A 170 -1.78 5.10 32.17
C GLU A 170 -2.44 4.49 33.41
N THR A 171 -3.16 3.38 33.27
CA THR A 171 -3.99 2.82 34.35
C THR A 171 -3.58 1.42 34.77
N ASP A 172 -3.17 0.58 33.82
CA ASP A 172 -3.05 -0.85 34.05
C ASP A 172 -1.75 -1.22 34.76
N SER A 173 -1.68 -2.45 35.25
CA SER A 173 -0.49 -3.03 35.88
C SER A 173 -0.31 -4.47 35.41
N LEU A 174 0.93 -4.95 35.43
CA LEU A 174 1.31 -6.31 35.10
C LEU A 174 1.75 -7.04 36.36
N THR A 175 1.44 -8.33 36.46
CA THR A 175 1.97 -9.18 37.51
C THR A 175 3.38 -9.63 37.15
N THR A 176 4.34 -9.36 38.03
CA THR A 176 5.73 -9.80 37.90
C THR A 176 5.88 -11.29 38.26
N PRO A 177 7.00 -11.96 37.90
CA PRO A 177 7.22 -13.36 38.26
C PRO A 177 7.19 -13.64 39.78
N ASP A 178 7.53 -12.66 40.61
CA ASP A 178 7.44 -12.74 42.08
C ASP A 178 6.06 -12.35 42.64
N GLY A 179 5.05 -12.15 41.78
CA GLY A 179 3.66 -11.92 42.15
C GLY A 179 3.30 -10.47 42.52
N LYS A 180 4.23 -9.52 42.38
CA LYS A 180 3.98 -8.09 42.64
C LYS A 180 3.29 -7.43 41.43
N LEU A 181 2.65 -6.30 41.69
CA LEU A 181 2.12 -5.45 40.63
C LEU A 181 3.20 -4.48 40.17
N PHE A 182 3.45 -4.46 38.87
CA PHE A 182 4.32 -3.52 38.18
C PHE A 182 3.51 -2.60 37.29
N LYS A 183 3.78 -1.31 37.35
CA LYS A 183 3.18 -0.29 36.49
C LYS A 183 4.31 0.45 35.79
N PHE A 184 4.15 0.69 34.49
CA PHE A 184 5.11 1.48 33.73
C PHE A 184 5.06 2.94 34.19
N GLU A 185 6.23 3.55 34.26
CA GLU A 185 6.38 5.00 34.33
C GLU A 185 6.46 5.56 32.90
N ALA A 186 6.07 6.82 32.72
CA ALA A 186 6.18 7.46 31.42
C ALA A 186 7.65 7.43 30.95
N PRO A 187 7.92 7.05 29.69
CA PRO A 187 9.28 6.82 29.24
C PRO A 187 10.09 8.11 29.17
N HIS A 188 11.36 8.00 29.54
CA HIS A 188 12.33 9.06 29.34
C HIS A 188 13.27 8.69 28.18
N GLY A 189 13.26 9.51 27.13
CA GLY A 189 14.16 9.38 25.98
C GLY A 189 15.06 10.60 25.82
N LYS A 190 16.08 10.45 24.99
CA LYS A 190 16.97 11.54 24.58
C LYS A 190 16.65 11.88 23.13
N GLU A 191 16.30 13.13 22.86
CA GLU A 191 15.96 13.60 21.51
C GLU A 191 17.10 13.34 20.52
N LEU A 192 18.33 13.61 20.94
CA LEU A 192 19.55 13.40 20.16
C LEU A 192 20.62 12.66 20.98
N PRO A 193 21.54 11.94 20.32
CA PRO A 193 22.65 11.29 21.01
C PRO A 193 23.59 12.33 21.63
N PRO A 194 23.85 12.32 22.95
CA PRO A 194 24.71 13.32 23.60
C PRO A 194 26.16 13.33 23.09
N ARG A 195 26.62 12.21 22.53
CA ARG A 195 27.96 12.05 21.95
C ARG A 195 27.98 12.31 20.44
N GLY A 196 26.89 12.81 19.86
CA GLY A 196 26.70 12.90 18.42
C GLY A 196 26.41 11.54 17.77
N PHE A 197 26.10 11.59 16.48
CA PHE A 197 25.82 10.39 15.68
C PHE A 197 27.11 9.65 15.31
N ASP A 198 27.05 8.33 15.36
CA ASP A 198 28.04 7.45 14.76
C ASP A 198 27.63 7.19 13.30
N ALA A 199 28.51 7.47 12.35
CA ALA A 199 28.22 7.29 10.93
C ALA A 199 28.01 5.82 10.54
N GLY A 200 28.57 4.88 11.31
CA GLY A 200 28.56 3.47 11.00
C GLY A 200 29.38 3.13 9.76
N GLU A 201 28.96 2.10 9.04
CA GLU A 201 29.60 1.69 7.79
C GLU A 201 29.30 2.66 6.64
N ASP A 202 30.34 3.01 5.87
CA ASP A 202 30.15 3.78 4.65
C ASP A 202 29.50 2.89 3.58
N THR A 203 28.24 3.20 3.28
CA THR A 203 27.41 2.47 2.32
C THR A 203 27.20 3.26 1.02
N PHE A 204 27.81 4.44 0.89
CA PHE A 204 27.63 5.30 -0.26
C PHE A 204 28.63 4.98 -1.36
N GLN A 205 28.13 4.77 -2.57
CA GLN A 205 28.96 4.67 -3.77
C GLN A 205 28.80 5.96 -4.60
N PRO A 206 29.83 6.82 -4.69
CA PRO A 206 29.76 8.01 -5.53
C PRO A 206 29.72 7.64 -7.01
N SER A 207 29.12 8.53 -7.83
CA SER A 207 29.25 8.44 -9.28
C SER A 207 30.70 8.75 -9.69
N PRO A 208 31.25 8.05 -10.70
CA PRO A 208 32.57 8.41 -11.21
C PRO A 208 32.54 9.77 -11.90
N GLU A 209 33.67 10.48 -11.88
CA GLU A 209 33.81 11.79 -12.55
C GLU A 209 33.63 11.70 -14.06
N ASP A 210 34.10 10.62 -14.68
CA ASP A 210 33.87 10.31 -16.10
C ASP A 210 33.10 8.98 -16.25
N GLY A 211 31.82 9.11 -16.61
CA GLY A 211 30.93 7.98 -16.87
C GLY A 211 30.91 7.51 -18.33
N SER A 212 31.70 8.11 -19.23
CA SER A 212 31.60 7.91 -20.68
C SER A 212 31.84 6.46 -21.14
N LYS A 213 32.55 5.66 -20.34
CA LYS A 213 32.81 4.23 -20.58
C LYS A 213 31.85 3.28 -19.86
N LEU A 214 30.95 3.81 -19.02
CA LEU A 214 29.98 2.96 -18.31
C LEU A 214 28.93 2.45 -19.29
N SER A 215 28.61 1.16 -19.17
CA SER A 215 27.57 0.52 -19.96
C SER A 215 26.57 -0.15 -19.01
N VAL A 216 25.30 0.26 -19.11
CA VAL A 216 24.19 -0.38 -18.42
C VAL A 216 23.57 -1.39 -19.38
N LYS A 217 23.65 -2.68 -19.04
CA LYS A 217 23.14 -3.77 -19.86
C LYS A 217 22.00 -4.48 -19.13
N VAL A 218 20.88 -4.67 -19.83
CA VAL A 218 19.77 -5.50 -19.36
C VAL A 218 19.79 -6.79 -20.17
N SER A 219 19.87 -7.94 -19.48
CA SER A 219 19.83 -9.23 -20.18
C SER A 219 18.44 -9.42 -20.82
N PRO A 220 18.34 -9.77 -22.12
CA PRO A 220 17.06 -10.05 -22.78
C PRO A 220 16.27 -11.21 -22.16
N THR A 221 16.93 -12.07 -21.38
CA THR A 221 16.33 -13.23 -20.71
C THR A 221 16.20 -13.04 -19.20
N SER A 222 16.46 -11.84 -18.67
CA SER A 222 16.28 -11.59 -17.24
C SER A 222 14.80 -11.69 -16.86
N ASP A 223 14.51 -12.41 -15.78
CA ASP A 223 13.18 -12.45 -15.18
C ASP A 223 12.94 -11.27 -14.21
N ARG A 224 13.97 -10.45 -13.95
CA ARG A 224 13.96 -9.33 -12.99
C ARG A 224 13.85 -7.95 -13.66
N LEU A 225 14.54 -7.77 -14.78
CA LEU A 225 14.66 -6.52 -15.52
C LEU A 225 14.28 -6.73 -16.98
N ALA A 226 13.42 -5.89 -17.53
CA ALA A 226 13.12 -5.85 -18.95
C ALA A 226 13.13 -4.39 -19.44
N LEU A 227 13.57 -4.18 -20.68
CA LEU A 227 13.41 -2.88 -21.32
C LEU A 227 11.92 -2.63 -21.59
N LEU A 228 11.48 -1.38 -21.40
CA LEU A 228 10.12 -0.99 -21.71
C LEU A 228 9.95 -0.85 -23.23
N GLU A 229 8.84 -1.39 -23.73
CA GLU A 229 8.37 -1.12 -25.08
C GLU A 229 7.46 0.12 -25.06
N PRO A 230 7.58 1.03 -26.04
CA PRO A 230 6.66 2.17 -26.16
C PRO A 230 5.20 1.71 -26.26
N PHE A 231 4.31 2.35 -25.52
CA PHE A 231 2.88 2.11 -25.64
C PHE A 231 2.33 2.67 -26.97
N ASP A 232 1.23 2.08 -27.45
CA ASP A 232 0.54 2.52 -28.67
C ASP A 232 -0.03 3.94 -28.55
N GLU A 233 0.10 4.72 -29.63
CA GLU A 233 -0.49 6.05 -29.74
C GLU A 233 -2.01 6.00 -29.87
N TRP A 234 -2.68 7.10 -29.52
CA TRP A 234 -4.11 7.22 -29.73
C TRP A 234 -4.41 7.27 -31.24
N ASN A 235 -5.37 6.46 -31.68
CA ASN A 235 -5.73 6.32 -33.09
C ASN A 235 -6.65 7.45 -33.63
N GLY A 236 -6.90 8.49 -32.83
CA GLY A 236 -7.76 9.62 -33.19
C GLY A 236 -9.27 9.35 -33.09
N LYS A 237 -9.70 8.19 -32.59
CA LYS A 237 -11.12 7.79 -32.52
C LYS A 237 -11.60 7.67 -31.07
N ASP A 238 -12.92 7.73 -30.92
CA ASP A 238 -13.59 7.35 -29.68
C ASP A 238 -13.32 5.88 -29.33
N PHE A 239 -13.43 5.55 -28.04
CA PHE A 239 -13.38 4.16 -27.61
C PHE A 239 -14.77 3.57 -27.59
N GLU A 240 -14.99 2.45 -28.29
CA GLU A 240 -16.33 1.88 -28.46
C GLU A 240 -16.45 0.50 -27.83
N ASN A 241 -17.59 0.25 -27.16
CA ASN A 241 -18.02 -1.06 -26.68
C ASN A 241 -16.98 -1.79 -25.80
N LEU A 242 -16.25 -1.05 -24.97
CA LEU A 242 -15.24 -1.60 -24.06
C LEU A 242 -15.94 -2.40 -22.95
N PRO A 243 -15.59 -3.69 -22.71
CA PRO A 243 -16.02 -4.38 -21.50
C PRO A 243 -15.47 -3.68 -20.25
N VAL A 244 -16.28 -3.70 -19.18
CA VAL A 244 -15.81 -3.40 -17.83
C VAL A 244 -15.07 -4.65 -17.33
N LEU A 245 -13.76 -4.56 -17.15
CA LEU A 245 -12.96 -5.68 -16.64
C LEU A 245 -13.33 -6.02 -15.19
N ILE A 246 -13.49 -4.98 -14.37
CA ILE A 246 -13.92 -5.08 -12.98
C ILE A 246 -14.61 -3.78 -12.56
N LYS A 247 -15.72 -3.91 -11.85
CA LYS A 247 -16.31 -2.83 -11.05
C LYS A 247 -15.86 -3.03 -9.61
N THR A 248 -15.01 -2.15 -9.09
CA THR A 248 -14.45 -2.31 -7.73
C THR A 248 -15.39 -1.72 -6.69
N LYS A 249 -15.71 -2.46 -5.63
CA LYS A 249 -16.53 -2.00 -4.50
C LYS A 249 -15.67 -1.47 -3.35
N GLY A 250 -15.98 -0.27 -2.87
CA GLY A 250 -15.30 0.34 -1.72
C GLY A 250 -13.82 0.65 -1.98
N LYS A 251 -13.01 0.55 -0.92
CA LYS A 251 -11.62 1.01 -0.91
C LYS A 251 -10.72 0.21 -1.86
N CYS A 252 -10.20 0.87 -2.90
CA CYS A 252 -9.24 0.29 -3.84
C CYS A 252 -7.88 1.02 -3.76
N THR A 253 -6.97 0.52 -2.92
CA THR A 253 -5.62 1.10 -2.77
C THR A 253 -4.68 0.64 -3.89
N THR A 254 -3.54 1.29 -4.04
CA THR A 254 -2.46 0.80 -4.92
C THR A 254 -1.91 -0.59 -4.52
N ASP A 255 -2.08 -1.04 -3.28
CA ASP A 255 -1.76 -2.43 -2.88
C ASP A 255 -2.84 -3.43 -3.36
N HIS A 256 -4.08 -2.99 -3.59
CA HIS A 256 -5.12 -3.78 -4.25
C HIS A 256 -4.90 -3.88 -5.77
N ILE A 257 -4.37 -2.80 -6.38
CA ILE A 257 -4.11 -2.71 -7.83
C ILE A 257 -2.80 -3.42 -8.22
N SER A 258 -1.70 -3.17 -7.52
CA SER A 258 -0.38 -3.73 -7.84
C SER A 258 0.34 -4.04 -6.53
N MET A 259 0.15 -5.25 -6.01
CA MET A 259 0.59 -5.64 -4.67
C MET A 259 2.12 -5.58 -4.49
N ALA A 260 2.60 -5.33 -3.26
CA ALA A 260 4.02 -5.36 -2.90
C ALA A 260 4.47 -6.78 -2.47
N GLY A 261 5.21 -6.91 -1.35
CA GLY A 261 5.69 -8.20 -0.85
C GLY A 261 6.44 -9.01 -1.91
N PRO A 262 6.01 -10.24 -2.24
CA PRO A 262 6.73 -11.12 -3.16
C PRO A 262 6.83 -10.56 -4.59
N TRP A 263 5.98 -9.61 -4.97
CA TRP A 263 5.98 -9.00 -6.30
C TRP A 263 7.09 -7.97 -6.50
N LEU A 264 7.73 -7.50 -5.42
CA LEU A 264 8.82 -6.52 -5.51
C LEU A 264 10.00 -7.05 -6.32
N LYS A 265 10.18 -8.37 -6.40
CA LYS A 265 11.21 -8.97 -7.26
C LYS A 265 11.00 -8.61 -8.74
N TYR A 266 9.77 -8.39 -9.20
CA TYR A 266 9.45 -8.10 -10.60
C TYR A 266 9.29 -6.60 -10.90
N ARG A 267 9.66 -5.69 -9.99
CA ARG A 267 9.50 -4.24 -10.19
C ARG A 267 10.20 -3.67 -11.43
N GLY A 268 11.25 -4.31 -11.94
CA GLY A 268 11.91 -3.92 -13.18
C GLY A 268 11.44 -4.68 -14.41
N HIS A 269 10.44 -5.55 -14.30
CA HIS A 269 9.94 -6.38 -15.40
C HIS A 269 8.42 -6.27 -15.50
N LEU A 270 7.94 -5.33 -16.35
CA LEU A 270 6.53 -4.94 -16.43
C LEU A 270 5.57 -6.11 -16.71
N ASP A 271 5.93 -7.01 -17.64
CA ASP A 271 5.04 -8.15 -17.95
C ASP A 271 4.88 -9.12 -16.77
N ASN A 272 5.97 -9.46 -16.06
CA ASN A 272 5.93 -10.34 -14.90
C ASN A 272 5.14 -9.74 -13.73
N ILE A 273 5.34 -8.45 -13.43
CA ILE A 273 4.60 -7.81 -12.33
C ILE A 273 3.12 -7.63 -12.65
N SER A 274 2.75 -7.45 -13.92
CA SER A 274 1.35 -7.34 -14.38
C SER A 274 0.50 -8.58 -14.05
N ASN A 275 1.10 -9.70 -13.66
CA ASN A 275 0.37 -10.87 -13.14
C ASN A 275 -0.26 -10.65 -11.76
N ASN A 276 -0.04 -9.49 -11.13
CA ASN A 276 -0.69 -9.10 -9.88
C ASN A 276 -1.75 -8.00 -10.06
N MET A 277 -2.01 -7.57 -11.30
CA MET A 277 -2.92 -6.47 -11.59
C MET A 277 -4.31 -6.76 -11.00
N LEU A 278 -4.76 -5.89 -10.09
CA LEU A 278 -6.08 -5.87 -9.47
C LEU A 278 -6.50 -7.14 -8.71
N ILE A 279 -5.55 -8.01 -8.35
CA ILE A 279 -5.88 -9.25 -7.61
C ILE A 279 -6.40 -9.00 -6.19
N GLY A 280 -6.16 -7.81 -5.63
CA GLY A 280 -6.65 -7.43 -4.30
C GLY A 280 -7.93 -6.59 -4.34
N ALA A 281 -8.41 -6.19 -5.52
CA ALA A 281 -9.63 -5.40 -5.64
C ALA A 281 -10.87 -6.28 -5.44
N VAL A 282 -11.84 -5.78 -4.67
CA VAL A 282 -13.13 -6.46 -4.43
C VAL A 282 -14.04 -6.17 -5.61
N ASN A 283 -14.51 -7.22 -6.29
CA ASN A 283 -15.46 -7.11 -7.38
C ASN A 283 -16.88 -6.89 -6.83
N ALA A 284 -17.55 -5.83 -7.31
CA ALA A 284 -18.89 -5.44 -6.86
C ALA A 284 -19.98 -6.45 -7.24
N GLU A 285 -19.74 -7.31 -8.24
CA GLU A 285 -20.73 -8.27 -8.74
C GLU A 285 -20.83 -9.54 -7.87
N ASN A 286 -19.77 -9.90 -7.13
CA ASN A 286 -19.71 -11.14 -6.35
C ASN A 286 -19.05 -10.99 -4.96
N ASP A 287 -18.60 -9.79 -4.59
CA ASP A 287 -17.90 -9.52 -3.32
C ASP A 287 -16.58 -10.29 -3.13
N GLU A 288 -16.00 -10.82 -4.22
CA GLU A 288 -14.75 -11.58 -4.19
C GLU A 288 -13.57 -10.79 -4.75
N THR A 289 -12.36 -11.16 -4.33
CA THR A 289 -11.11 -10.62 -4.92
C THR A 289 -10.55 -11.54 -5.99
N ASN A 290 -9.96 -10.98 -7.04
CA ASN A 290 -9.33 -11.73 -8.13
C ASN A 290 -10.27 -12.71 -8.86
N HIS A 291 -11.56 -12.38 -8.95
CA HIS A 291 -12.57 -13.26 -9.55
C HIS A 291 -13.55 -12.42 -10.38
N VAL A 292 -13.38 -12.46 -11.70
CA VAL A 292 -14.16 -11.65 -12.67
C VAL A 292 -14.61 -12.50 -13.84
N VAL A 293 -15.67 -12.05 -14.52
CA VAL A 293 -16.20 -12.72 -15.71
C VAL A 293 -15.52 -12.21 -16.98
N HIS A 294 -15.12 -13.12 -17.86
CA HIS A 294 -14.81 -12.79 -19.24
C HIS A 294 -16.12 -12.57 -20.00
N GLN A 295 -16.56 -11.32 -20.14
CA GLN A 295 -17.90 -10.97 -20.66
C GLN A 295 -18.29 -11.65 -21.98
N LEU A 296 -17.34 -11.95 -22.89
CA LEU A 296 -17.64 -12.59 -24.17
C LEU A 296 -17.79 -14.12 -24.09
N LYS A 297 -17.20 -14.75 -23.06
CA LYS A 297 -17.18 -16.22 -22.90
C LYS A 297 -18.13 -16.66 -21.78
N GLY A 298 -18.53 -15.74 -20.90
CA GLY A 298 -19.32 -16.04 -19.71
C GLY A 298 -18.58 -16.84 -18.64
N THR A 299 -17.27 -17.05 -18.80
CA THR A 299 -16.43 -17.81 -17.88
C THR A 299 -15.78 -16.91 -16.85
N TYR A 300 -15.73 -17.35 -15.60
CA TYR A 300 -15.00 -16.67 -14.55
C TYR A 300 -13.52 -17.05 -14.54
N ASP A 301 -12.64 -16.09 -14.26
CA ASP A 301 -11.20 -16.29 -14.09
C ASP A 301 -10.59 -15.16 -13.24
N LYS A 302 -9.27 -15.20 -13.06
CA LYS A 302 -8.46 -14.18 -12.41
C LYS A 302 -8.42 -12.90 -13.24
N VAL A 303 -8.38 -11.75 -12.57
CA VAL A 303 -8.35 -10.43 -13.21
C VAL A 303 -7.22 -10.28 -14.25
N PRO A 304 -5.94 -10.58 -13.94
CA PRO A 304 -4.87 -10.48 -14.93
C PRO A 304 -5.00 -11.51 -16.06
N ALA A 305 -5.62 -12.66 -15.82
CA ALA A 305 -5.85 -13.68 -16.85
C ALA A 305 -6.88 -13.19 -17.87
N VAL A 306 -8.03 -12.67 -17.41
CA VAL A 306 -9.05 -12.09 -18.29
C VAL A 306 -8.49 -10.88 -19.06
N ALA A 307 -7.74 -10.00 -18.41
CA ALA A 307 -7.12 -8.86 -19.09
C ALA A 307 -6.13 -9.27 -20.19
N ARG A 308 -5.32 -10.32 -19.95
CA ARG A 308 -4.43 -10.89 -20.98
C ARG A 308 -5.21 -11.51 -22.14
N GLN A 309 -6.31 -12.22 -21.86
CA GLN A 309 -7.18 -12.78 -22.90
C GLN A 309 -7.77 -11.66 -23.77
N TYR A 310 -8.30 -10.60 -23.14
CA TYR A 310 -8.78 -9.42 -23.87
C TYR A 310 -7.68 -8.80 -24.73
N LYS A 311 -6.48 -8.56 -24.17
CA LYS A 311 -5.36 -8.03 -24.95
C LYS A 311 -5.01 -8.90 -26.16
N ALA A 312 -4.94 -10.22 -25.98
CA ALA A 312 -4.63 -11.16 -27.06
C ALA A 312 -5.71 -11.19 -28.17
N GLU A 313 -6.97 -10.93 -27.80
CA GLU A 313 -8.11 -10.81 -28.71
C GLU A 313 -8.26 -9.39 -29.30
N GLY A 314 -7.35 -8.45 -28.98
CA GLY A 314 -7.41 -7.06 -29.43
C GLY A 314 -8.51 -6.23 -28.76
N ILE A 315 -9.05 -6.71 -27.63
CA ILE A 315 -10.12 -6.08 -26.88
C ILE A 315 -9.52 -5.16 -25.81
N SER A 316 -9.82 -3.87 -25.92
CA SER A 316 -9.53 -2.89 -24.88
C SER A 316 -10.62 -2.92 -23.80
N TRP A 317 -10.30 -2.54 -22.57
CA TRP A 317 -11.25 -2.57 -21.45
C TRP A 317 -11.15 -1.33 -20.55
N VAL A 318 -12.11 -1.19 -19.64
CA VAL A 318 -12.14 -0.16 -18.59
C VAL A 318 -12.28 -0.75 -17.20
N VAL A 319 -11.93 0.03 -16.18
CA VAL A 319 -12.27 -0.24 -14.77
C VAL A 319 -13.30 0.78 -14.32
N VAL A 320 -14.28 0.33 -13.54
CA VAL A 320 -15.19 1.20 -12.79
C VAL A 320 -14.84 1.10 -11.31
N GLY A 321 -14.75 2.21 -10.59
CA GLY A 321 -14.37 2.18 -9.18
C GLY A 321 -15.07 3.22 -8.31
N ASP A 322 -14.84 3.09 -7.01
CA ASP A 322 -15.53 3.86 -5.97
C ASP A 322 -14.76 5.17 -5.65
N GLU A 323 -14.76 5.60 -4.39
CA GLU A 323 -14.04 6.79 -3.92
C GLU A 323 -12.54 6.56 -3.68
N ASN A 324 -11.76 7.65 -3.82
CA ASN A 324 -10.33 7.73 -3.54
C ASN A 324 -9.51 6.58 -4.16
N TYR A 325 -9.86 6.21 -5.39
CA TYR A 325 -9.26 5.10 -6.10
C TYR A 325 -7.75 5.30 -6.29
N GLY A 326 -6.96 4.26 -6.00
CA GLY A 326 -5.51 4.32 -6.04
C GLY A 326 -4.87 4.97 -4.81
N GLU A 327 -5.54 4.93 -3.65
CA GLU A 327 -4.99 5.42 -2.38
C GLU A 327 -3.65 4.72 -2.03
N GLY A 328 -2.76 5.43 -1.35
CA GLY A 328 -1.60 4.83 -0.68
C GLY A 328 -0.26 5.05 -1.39
N SER A 329 0.38 3.97 -1.83
CA SER A 329 1.74 3.98 -2.38
C SER A 329 1.82 4.74 -3.70
N SER A 330 2.94 5.43 -3.94
CA SER A 330 3.19 6.17 -5.19
C SER A 330 3.50 5.30 -6.42
N ARG A 331 3.39 3.97 -6.31
CA ARG A 331 3.89 3.02 -7.33
C ARG A 331 3.22 3.27 -8.68
N GLU A 332 4.01 3.58 -9.69
CA GLU A 332 3.50 3.80 -11.05
C GLU A 332 3.08 2.51 -11.76
N HIS A 333 3.52 1.34 -11.25
CA HIS A 333 3.06 0.04 -11.76
C HIS A 333 1.55 -0.13 -11.69
N ALA A 334 0.89 0.49 -10.72
CA ALA A 334 -0.57 0.52 -10.65
C ALA A 334 -1.24 1.21 -11.87
N ALA A 335 -0.50 1.99 -12.66
CA ALA A 335 -0.93 2.55 -13.94
C ALA A 335 -0.29 1.83 -15.15
N LEU A 336 0.99 1.44 -15.06
CA LEU A 336 1.68 0.71 -16.12
C LEU A 336 1.04 -0.67 -16.40
N GLU A 337 0.64 -1.41 -15.38
CA GLU A 337 0.10 -2.76 -15.54
C GLU A 337 -1.26 -2.76 -16.24
N PRO A 338 -2.27 -1.94 -15.83
CA PRO A 338 -3.49 -1.76 -16.62
C PRO A 338 -3.22 -1.38 -18.06
N ARG A 339 -2.31 -0.42 -18.29
CA ARG A 339 -1.97 0.03 -19.64
C ARG A 339 -1.33 -1.08 -20.47
N HIS A 340 -0.41 -1.83 -19.88
CA HIS A 340 0.27 -2.98 -20.49
C HIS A 340 -0.71 -4.10 -20.84
N LEU A 341 -1.72 -4.33 -20.00
CA LEU A 341 -2.73 -5.37 -20.19
C LEU A 341 -3.95 -4.93 -21.01
N GLY A 342 -3.88 -3.79 -21.72
CA GLY A 342 -4.90 -3.36 -22.68
C GLY A 342 -6.00 -2.45 -22.12
N GLY A 343 -5.87 -1.98 -20.89
CA GLY A 343 -6.78 -1.02 -20.29
C GLY A 343 -6.66 0.36 -20.92
N ARG A 344 -7.79 1.06 -21.06
CA ARG A 344 -7.86 2.41 -21.66
C ARG A 344 -8.32 3.50 -20.71
N ALA A 345 -9.22 3.16 -19.79
CA ALA A 345 -9.76 4.13 -18.85
C ALA A 345 -10.02 3.51 -17.48
N VAL A 346 -9.98 4.37 -16.47
CA VAL A 346 -10.43 4.09 -15.11
C VAL A 346 -11.47 5.15 -14.77
N ILE A 347 -12.69 4.73 -14.44
CA ILE A 347 -13.85 5.59 -14.25
C ILE A 347 -14.32 5.46 -12.81
N VAL A 348 -14.22 6.52 -12.01
CA VAL A 348 -14.39 6.42 -10.56
C VAL A 348 -15.20 7.57 -9.99
N LYS A 349 -15.56 7.51 -8.69
CA LYS A 349 -16.13 8.68 -8.01
C LYS A 349 -15.06 9.73 -7.74
N SER A 350 -13.88 9.30 -7.28
CA SER A 350 -12.72 10.17 -7.07
C SER A 350 -11.40 9.39 -7.08
N PHE A 351 -10.28 10.07 -7.36
CA PHE A 351 -8.94 9.48 -7.38
C PHE A 351 -8.06 10.00 -6.23
N ALA A 352 -7.09 9.17 -5.84
CA ALA A 352 -5.92 9.66 -5.12
C ALA A 352 -4.95 10.37 -6.09
N ARG A 353 -4.45 11.54 -5.67
CA ARG A 353 -3.65 12.48 -6.49
C ARG A 353 -2.52 11.84 -7.31
N ILE A 354 -1.68 11.02 -6.68
CA ILE A 354 -0.49 10.45 -7.33
C ILE A 354 -0.91 9.42 -8.38
N HIS A 355 -1.89 8.58 -8.05
CA HIS A 355 -2.35 7.54 -8.97
C HIS A 355 -3.01 8.13 -10.21
N GLU A 356 -3.84 9.17 -10.07
CA GLU A 356 -4.39 9.92 -11.20
C GLU A 356 -3.29 10.43 -12.15
N THR A 357 -2.23 11.02 -11.58
CA THR A 357 -1.09 11.51 -12.37
C THR A 357 -0.39 10.37 -13.11
N ASN A 358 -0.18 9.24 -12.45
CA ASN A 358 0.45 8.07 -13.05
C ASN A 358 -0.39 7.53 -14.23
N LEU A 359 -1.72 7.44 -14.09
CA LEU A 359 -2.60 7.01 -15.19
C LEU A 359 -2.45 7.93 -16.42
N LYS A 360 -2.45 9.24 -16.22
CA LYS A 360 -2.24 10.22 -17.32
C LYS A 360 -0.85 10.05 -17.96
N LYS A 361 0.19 9.87 -17.15
CA LYS A 361 1.57 9.67 -17.64
C LYS A 361 1.68 8.44 -18.55
N GLN A 362 0.92 7.38 -18.27
CA GLN A 362 0.87 6.17 -19.08
C GLN A 362 -0.18 6.20 -20.21
N GLY A 363 -0.74 7.38 -20.51
CA GLY A 363 -1.69 7.57 -21.61
C GLY A 363 -3.06 6.91 -21.39
N MET A 364 -3.42 6.60 -20.15
CA MET A 364 -4.77 6.17 -19.79
C MET A 364 -5.68 7.38 -19.50
N LEU A 365 -6.99 7.16 -19.55
CA LEU A 365 -8.01 8.14 -19.17
C LEU A 365 -8.50 7.91 -17.73
N PRO A 366 -7.97 8.61 -16.71
CA PRO A 366 -8.64 8.74 -15.42
C PRO A 366 -9.83 9.70 -15.55
N LEU A 367 -11.02 9.16 -15.37
CA LEU A 367 -12.30 9.88 -15.49
C LEU A 367 -13.06 9.78 -14.17
N THR A 368 -13.71 10.87 -13.78
CA THR A 368 -14.56 10.91 -12.58
C THR A 368 -16.01 11.12 -12.96
N PHE A 369 -16.96 10.42 -12.32
CA PHE A 369 -18.38 10.69 -12.53
C PHE A 369 -18.72 12.15 -12.24
N ALA A 370 -19.45 12.82 -13.14
CA ALA A 370 -19.95 14.17 -12.86
C ALA A 370 -20.99 14.16 -11.72
N ASN A 371 -21.76 13.07 -11.63
CA ASN A 371 -22.58 12.74 -10.49
C ASN A 371 -22.13 11.40 -9.90
N PRO A 372 -21.53 11.36 -8.69
CA PRO A 372 -21.04 10.13 -8.07
C PRO A 372 -22.06 8.99 -7.95
N SER A 373 -23.37 9.28 -7.92
CA SER A 373 -24.40 8.23 -7.89
C SER A 373 -24.59 7.49 -9.22
N ASP A 374 -24.01 7.99 -10.32
CA ASP A 374 -24.01 7.26 -11.59
C ASP A 374 -23.17 5.97 -11.53
N TYR A 375 -22.26 5.85 -10.56
CA TYR A 375 -21.58 4.59 -10.24
C TYR A 375 -22.57 3.43 -10.01
N ASP A 376 -23.72 3.69 -9.38
CA ASP A 376 -24.71 2.67 -9.07
C ASP A 376 -25.52 2.23 -10.29
N LYS A 377 -25.47 3.02 -11.39
CA LYS A 377 -26.18 2.70 -12.65
C LYS A 377 -25.41 1.75 -13.55
N ILE A 378 -24.09 1.62 -13.35
CA ILE A 378 -23.21 0.82 -14.21
C ILE A 378 -22.89 -0.51 -13.51
N SER A 379 -23.05 -1.63 -14.20
CA SER A 379 -22.61 -2.96 -13.74
C SER A 379 -21.25 -3.34 -14.34
N GLY A 380 -20.53 -4.24 -13.67
CA GLY A 380 -19.35 -4.92 -14.22
C GLY A 380 -19.65 -5.78 -15.46
N ASN A 381 -20.93 -6.03 -15.77
CA ASN A 381 -21.37 -6.76 -16.96
C ASN A 381 -21.76 -5.84 -18.14
N ASP A 382 -21.69 -4.52 -17.97
CA ASP A 382 -21.99 -3.56 -19.03
C ASP A 382 -20.80 -3.40 -19.99
N LYS A 383 -21.09 -2.85 -21.17
CA LYS A 383 -20.08 -2.29 -22.08
C LYS A 383 -20.17 -0.77 -22.07
N VAL A 384 -19.03 -0.11 -22.23
CA VAL A 384 -18.92 1.35 -22.19
C VAL A 384 -18.22 1.87 -23.43
N SER A 385 -18.80 2.88 -24.08
CA SER A 385 -18.11 3.70 -25.07
C SER A 385 -17.77 5.06 -24.49
N ILE A 386 -16.57 5.57 -24.73
CA ILE A 386 -16.11 6.90 -24.31
C ILE A 386 -16.13 7.80 -25.54
N VAL A 387 -17.06 8.75 -25.54
CA VAL A 387 -17.42 9.57 -26.69
C VAL A 387 -16.96 11.02 -26.49
N GLY A 388 -16.48 11.64 -27.58
CA GLY A 388 -16.06 13.04 -27.61
C GLY A 388 -14.56 13.26 -27.45
N LEU A 389 -13.74 12.22 -27.70
CA LEU A 389 -12.28 12.32 -27.65
C LEU A 389 -11.72 13.18 -28.79
N ASP A 390 -12.43 13.27 -29.92
CA ASP A 390 -12.11 14.17 -31.04
C ASP A 390 -12.08 15.66 -30.64
N LYS A 391 -12.84 16.02 -29.60
CA LYS A 391 -12.94 17.39 -29.07
C LYS A 391 -12.47 17.47 -27.62
N PHE A 392 -11.55 16.59 -27.21
CA PHE A 392 -11.01 16.55 -25.87
C PHE A 392 -10.24 17.84 -25.56
N ALA A 393 -10.65 18.55 -24.51
CA ALA A 393 -10.10 19.85 -24.12
C ALA A 393 -10.21 20.07 -22.61
N PRO A 394 -9.34 20.88 -21.99
CA PRO A 394 -9.41 21.17 -20.55
C PRO A 394 -10.78 21.69 -20.13
N GLY A 395 -11.31 21.16 -19.02
CA GLY A 395 -12.59 21.58 -18.45
C GLY A 395 -13.84 21.15 -19.24
N LYS A 396 -13.68 20.40 -20.34
CA LYS A 396 -14.81 19.91 -21.15
C LYS A 396 -15.14 18.44 -20.82
N PRO A 397 -16.28 18.15 -20.18
CA PRO A 397 -16.66 16.77 -19.85
C PRO A 397 -16.75 15.87 -21.09
N LEU A 398 -16.57 14.56 -20.85
CA LEU A 398 -16.79 13.50 -21.82
C LEU A 398 -18.10 12.76 -21.50
N THR A 399 -18.56 11.95 -22.45
CA THR A 399 -19.76 11.11 -22.28
C THR A 399 -19.40 9.64 -22.31
N LEU A 400 -19.89 8.90 -21.32
CA LEU A 400 -19.94 7.44 -21.35
C LEU A 400 -21.29 7.01 -21.90
N LYS A 401 -21.29 6.30 -23.03
CA LYS A 401 -22.47 5.59 -23.51
C LYS A 401 -22.42 4.16 -22.98
N VAL A 402 -23.28 3.87 -22.01
CA VAL A 402 -23.34 2.57 -21.33
C VAL A 402 -24.34 1.68 -22.05
N THR A 403 -23.92 0.45 -22.35
CA THR A 403 -24.73 -0.58 -23.02
C THR A 403 -24.85 -1.79 -22.10
N PRO A 404 -25.95 -1.91 -21.34
CA PRO A 404 -26.21 -3.08 -20.53
C PRO A 404 -26.50 -4.32 -21.37
N PRO A 405 -26.43 -5.53 -20.79
CA PRO A 405 -26.84 -6.77 -21.46
C PRO A 405 -28.29 -6.76 -21.97
N SER A 406 -29.18 -5.96 -21.36
CA SER A 406 -30.56 -5.77 -21.81
C SER A 406 -30.69 -4.96 -23.11
N GLY A 407 -29.63 -4.30 -23.57
CA GLY A 407 -29.55 -3.55 -24.82
C GLY A 407 -30.02 -2.09 -24.76
N LYS A 408 -30.74 -1.66 -23.71
CA LYS A 408 -31.18 -0.26 -23.59
C LYS A 408 -30.02 0.64 -23.11
N THR A 409 -29.46 1.41 -24.03
CA THR A 409 -28.33 2.29 -23.74
C THR A 409 -28.74 3.53 -22.95
N PHE A 410 -27.83 4.05 -22.14
CA PHE A 410 -27.98 5.35 -21.47
C PHE A 410 -26.64 6.07 -21.38
N ASP A 411 -26.69 7.39 -21.22
CA ASP A 411 -25.51 8.24 -21.18
C ASP A 411 -25.20 8.67 -19.73
N VAL A 412 -23.91 8.71 -19.40
CA VAL A 412 -23.37 9.22 -18.14
C VAL A 412 -22.30 10.26 -18.45
N VAL A 413 -22.36 11.42 -17.78
CA VAL A 413 -21.36 12.47 -17.96
C VAL A 413 -20.18 12.21 -17.03
N VAL A 414 -18.96 12.31 -17.54
CA VAL A 414 -17.73 12.16 -16.77
C VAL A 414 -16.81 13.36 -16.96
N ASN A 415 -16.19 13.75 -15.87
CA ASN A 415 -15.21 14.82 -15.79
C ASN A 415 -13.79 14.25 -15.86
N HIS A 416 -12.84 15.16 -16.09
CA HIS A 416 -11.42 14.88 -16.07
C HIS A 416 -10.67 16.14 -15.64
N THR A 417 -9.42 16.00 -15.18
CA THR A 417 -8.58 17.13 -14.75
C THR A 417 -7.36 17.34 -15.66
N PHE A 418 -7.43 16.84 -16.90
CA PHE A 418 -6.39 17.07 -17.90
C PHE A 418 -6.24 18.55 -18.26
N ASN A 419 -4.99 19.02 -18.31
CA ASN A 419 -4.60 20.25 -19.01
C ASN A 419 -4.09 19.91 -20.43
N ASP A 420 -3.73 20.93 -21.22
CA ASP A 420 -3.30 20.73 -22.61
C ASP A 420 -2.09 19.79 -22.74
N GLU A 421 -1.08 19.94 -21.87
CA GLU A 421 0.11 19.08 -21.88
C GLU A 421 -0.24 17.62 -21.61
N GLN A 422 -1.11 17.36 -20.63
CA GLN A 422 -1.55 16.01 -20.29
C GLN A 422 -2.40 15.39 -21.42
N ILE A 423 -3.16 16.20 -22.17
CA ILE A 423 -3.87 15.73 -23.36
C ILE A 423 -2.87 15.28 -24.42
N GLU A 424 -1.75 15.99 -24.59
CA GLU A 424 -0.68 15.55 -25.50
C GLU A 424 -0.01 14.26 -25.02
N TRP A 425 0.12 14.01 -23.71
CA TRP A 425 0.57 12.71 -23.20
C TRP A 425 -0.38 11.58 -23.62
N PHE A 426 -1.69 11.81 -23.52
CA PHE A 426 -2.71 10.85 -23.95
C PHE A 426 -2.63 10.59 -25.47
N LYS A 427 -2.58 11.64 -26.30
CA LYS A 427 -2.54 11.50 -27.76
C LYS A 427 -1.33 10.69 -28.23
N ASN A 428 -0.16 10.92 -27.63
CA ASN A 428 1.07 10.22 -27.99
C ASN A 428 1.20 8.86 -27.28
N GLY A 429 0.16 8.38 -26.57
CA GLY A 429 0.13 7.07 -25.92
C GLY A 429 0.84 7.00 -24.56
N SER A 430 1.75 7.94 -24.27
CA SER A 430 2.32 8.21 -22.95
C SER A 430 3.08 9.54 -22.94
N ALA A 431 3.39 10.04 -21.74
CA ALA A 431 4.29 11.18 -21.58
C ALA A 431 5.73 10.88 -22.06
N LEU A 432 6.18 9.62 -21.93
CA LEU A 432 7.50 9.19 -22.39
C LEU A 432 7.59 9.21 -23.93
N ASN A 433 6.53 8.79 -24.61
CA ASN A 433 6.44 8.86 -26.07
C ASN A 433 6.48 10.32 -26.55
N LEU A 434 5.73 11.23 -25.91
CA LEU A 434 5.81 12.66 -26.23
C LEU A 434 7.22 13.20 -26.02
N MET A 435 7.86 12.89 -24.89
CA MET A 435 9.24 13.32 -24.63
C MET A 435 10.20 12.81 -25.69
N LYS A 436 10.07 11.55 -26.13
CA LYS A 436 10.88 11.00 -27.23
C LYS A 436 10.66 11.78 -28.51
N LYS A 437 9.40 12.07 -28.87
CA LYS A 437 9.04 12.82 -30.08
C LYS A 437 9.59 14.25 -30.10
N LEU A 438 9.61 14.93 -28.95
CA LEU A 438 10.13 16.30 -28.82
C LEU A 438 11.67 16.38 -28.88
N ASN A 439 12.37 15.27 -28.66
CA ASN A 439 13.84 15.19 -28.68
C ASN A 439 14.38 14.37 -29.88
N ALA A 440 13.51 13.99 -30.82
CA ALA A 440 13.84 13.16 -31.97
C ALA A 440 14.45 13.96 -33.13
#